data_AF-A0A1G2YKY6-F1
#
_entry.id   AF-A0A1G2YKY6-F1
#
_cell.length_a   1.000
_cell.length_b   1.000
_cell.length_c   1.000
_cell.angle_alpha   90.00
_cell.angle_beta   90.00
_cell.angle_gamma   90.00
#
_symmetry.space_group_name_H-M   'P 1'
#
loop_
_entity.id
_entity.type
_entity.pdbx_description
1 polymer ?
#
loop_
_entity_poly.entity_id
_entity_poly.type
_entity_poly.pdbx_seq_one_letter_code
_entity_poly.pdbx_strand_id
1 'polypeptide(L)'
;MQFSNNMKTILATVFLISAAIIAYFSFFRGDPADSVSITLLCSKCNATYSMTHGKYQDLITDNGQNSAPGDFTLPCKECGQKAAQVAVKCSKCSTVFFPMTVSATAPDKCPKCGFSKAEQLRSNHKH
;
A
#
# COMPACT_ATOMS: atom_id res chain seq x y z
N MET A 1 53.14 -18.36 -3.78
CA MET A 1 52.95 -17.04 -4.42
C MET A 1 53.06 -15.96 -3.35
N GLN A 2 54.15 -15.18 -3.35
CA GLN A 2 54.28 -14.01 -2.46
C GLN A 2 53.69 -12.79 -3.18
N PHE A 3 52.55 -12.31 -2.71
CA PHE A 3 51.96 -11.07 -3.22
C PHE A 3 52.79 -9.87 -2.74
N SER A 4 53.22 -9.02 -3.67
CA SER A 4 53.95 -7.80 -3.36
C SER A 4 53.12 -6.91 -2.42
N ASN A 5 53.78 -6.16 -1.54
CA ASN A 5 53.10 -5.34 -0.52
C ASN A 5 52.13 -4.31 -1.13
N ASN A 6 52.37 -3.91 -2.38
CA ASN A 6 51.50 -3.03 -3.16
C ASN A 6 50.20 -3.74 -3.58
N MET A 7 50.23 -5.04 -3.85
CA MET A 7 49.03 -5.82 -4.19
C MET A 7 48.12 -6.00 -2.96
N LYS A 8 48.70 -6.15 -1.77
CA LYS A 8 47.93 -6.27 -0.52
C LYS A 8 47.20 -4.98 -0.15
N THR A 9 47.83 -3.82 -0.39
CA THR A 9 47.23 -2.50 -0.16
C THR A 9 46.12 -2.19 -1.16
N ILE A 10 46.29 -2.57 -2.42
CA ILE A 10 45.24 -2.44 -3.45
C ILE A 10 44.03 -3.34 -3.11
N LEU A 11 44.26 -4.59 -2.69
CA LEU A 11 43.17 -5.51 -2.36
C LEU A 11 42.37 -5.03 -1.14
N ALA A 12 43.05 -4.51 -0.11
CA ALA A 12 42.40 -3.99 1.10
C ALA A 12 41.52 -2.76 0.82
N THR A 13 41.99 -1.85 -0.04
CA THR A 13 41.22 -0.64 -0.38
C THR A 13 39.98 -0.96 -1.21
N VAL A 14 40.07 -1.89 -2.16
CA VAL A 14 38.91 -2.36 -2.94
C VAL A 14 37.84 -2.99 -2.03
N PHE A 15 38.25 -3.78 -1.04
CA PHE A 15 37.32 -4.40 -0.09
C PHE A 15 36.60 -3.39 0.81
N LEU A 16 37.31 -2.34 1.26
CA LEU A 16 36.71 -1.31 2.09
C LEU A 16 35.70 -0.47 1.30
N ILE A 17 36.01 -0.15 0.05
CA ILE A 17 35.10 0.61 -0.83
C ILE A 17 33.87 -0.23 -1.17
N SER A 18 34.02 -1.52 -1.49
CA SER A 18 32.88 -2.39 -1.80
C SER A 18 31.97 -2.60 -0.58
N ALA A 19 32.54 -2.78 0.62
CA ALA A 19 31.76 -2.88 1.85
C ALA A 19 30.98 -1.58 2.16
N ALA A 20 31.60 -0.42 1.96
CA ALA A 20 30.93 0.88 2.12
C ALA A 20 29.79 1.08 1.11
N ILE A 21 29.98 0.66 -0.15
CA ILE A 21 28.95 0.73 -1.19
C ILE A 21 27.79 -0.22 -0.86
N ILE A 22 28.06 -1.45 -0.42
CA ILE A 22 27.03 -2.42 -0.02
C ILE A 22 26.25 -1.91 1.20
N ALA A 23 26.93 -1.36 2.21
CA ALA A 23 26.28 -0.76 3.37
C ALA A 23 25.42 0.44 2.96
N TYR A 24 25.93 1.31 2.08
CA TYR A 24 25.17 2.45 1.55
C TYR A 24 23.93 1.98 0.79
N PHE A 25 24.06 1.02 -0.14
CA PHE A 25 22.90 0.50 -0.86
C PHE A 25 21.92 -0.22 0.06
N SER A 26 22.38 -0.93 1.09
CA SER A 26 21.49 -1.61 2.04
C SER A 26 20.73 -0.63 2.93
N PHE A 27 21.35 0.51 3.29
CA PHE A 27 20.73 1.53 4.14
C PHE A 27 19.85 2.50 3.34
N PHE A 28 20.20 2.81 2.10
CA PHE A 28 19.48 3.79 1.26
C PHE A 28 18.54 3.16 0.19
N ARG A 29 18.59 1.84 -0.05
CA ARG A 29 17.52 1.09 -0.79
C ARG A 29 16.53 0.40 0.14
N GLY A 30 16.39 0.87 1.39
CA GLY A 30 15.13 0.67 2.06
C GLY A 30 14.10 1.44 1.27
N ASP A 31 13.38 0.77 0.36
CA ASP A 31 12.13 1.29 -0.19
C ASP A 31 11.37 1.89 1.00
N PRO A 32 11.09 3.20 1.03
CA PRO A 32 10.19 3.71 2.03
C PRO A 32 8.95 2.83 1.91
N ALA A 33 8.57 2.18 3.01
CA ALA A 33 7.29 1.53 3.13
C ALA A 33 6.26 2.64 2.93
N ASP A 34 5.99 2.93 1.66
CA ASP A 34 5.32 4.11 1.20
C ASP A 34 3.96 4.07 1.85
N SER A 35 3.70 5.09 2.65
CA SER A 35 2.45 5.45 3.28
C SER A 35 1.24 4.83 2.57
N VAL A 36 0.86 3.61 2.97
CA VAL A 36 -0.31 2.94 2.39
C VAL A 36 -1.51 3.81 2.79
N SER A 37 -1.97 4.60 1.83
CA SER A 37 -3.07 5.52 2.03
C SER A 37 -4.36 4.76 1.79
N ILE A 38 -5.11 4.58 2.87
CA ILE A 38 -6.40 3.91 2.83
C ILE A 38 -7.41 4.95 2.39
N THR A 39 -8.09 4.67 1.28
CA THR A 39 -9.16 5.50 0.77
C THR A 39 -10.47 5.08 1.43
N LEU A 40 -11.20 6.04 1.98
CA LEU A 40 -12.51 5.85 2.57
C LEU A 40 -13.55 6.58 1.71
N LEU A 41 -14.70 5.96 1.55
CA LEU A 41 -15.86 6.53 0.88
C LEU A 41 -17.05 6.50 1.84
N CYS A 42 -17.74 7.63 1.98
CA CYS A 42 -18.97 7.70 2.74
C CYS A 42 -20.18 7.35 1.87
N SER A 43 -21.00 6.39 2.30
CA SER A 43 -22.22 6.00 1.57
C SER A 43 -23.35 7.04 1.64
N LYS A 44 -23.24 8.05 2.51
CA LYS A 44 -24.28 9.07 2.74
C LYS A 44 -24.02 10.37 1.99
N CYS A 45 -22.81 10.91 2.08
CA CYS A 45 -22.44 12.17 1.42
C CYS A 45 -21.55 11.98 0.18
N ASN A 46 -21.16 10.74 -0.15
CA ASN A 46 -20.23 10.42 -1.24
C ASN A 46 -18.85 11.11 -1.15
N ALA A 47 -18.50 11.65 0.01
CA ALA A 47 -17.18 12.19 0.25
C ALA A 47 -16.14 11.07 0.19
N THR A 48 -15.03 11.35 -0.49
CA THR A 48 -13.85 10.49 -0.53
C THR A 48 -12.70 11.18 0.16
N TYR A 49 -12.00 10.46 1.02
CA TYR A 49 -10.81 10.97 1.67
C TYR A 49 -9.82 9.84 1.92
N SER A 50 -8.55 10.19 1.86
CA SER A 50 -7.45 9.26 2.11
C SER A 50 -6.83 9.57 3.46
N MET A 51 -6.43 8.52 4.18
CA MET A 51 -5.67 8.65 5.42
C MET A 51 -4.57 7.60 5.47
N THR A 52 -3.59 7.82 6.35
CA THR A 52 -2.52 6.85 6.58
C THR A 52 -3.05 5.61 7.28
N HIS A 53 -2.40 4.46 7.06
CA HIS A 53 -2.71 3.21 7.73
C HIS A 53 -2.78 3.33 9.25
N GLY A 54 -1.83 4.04 9.88
CA GLY A 54 -1.83 4.26 11.33
C GLY A 54 -3.12 4.93 11.83
N LYS A 55 -3.53 6.03 11.18
CA LYS A 55 -4.76 6.75 11.55
C LYS A 55 -6.03 5.91 11.33
N TYR A 56 -6.03 5.06 10.30
CA TYR A 56 -7.12 4.13 10.06
C TYR A 56 -7.20 3.05 11.16
N GLN A 57 -6.05 2.53 11.58
CA GLN A 57 -5.96 1.53 12.64
C GLN A 57 -6.38 2.10 14.00
N ASP A 58 -5.99 3.35 14.30
CA ASP A 58 -6.46 4.07 15.49
C ASP A 58 -8.00 4.18 15.47
N LEU A 59 -8.57 4.60 14.33
CA LEU A 59 -10.02 4.72 14.19
C LEU A 59 -10.75 3.38 14.34
N ILE A 60 -10.21 2.27 13.85
CA ILE A 60 -10.81 0.95 14.07
C ILE A 60 -10.68 0.54 15.53
N THR A 61 -9.55 0.82 16.18
CA THR A 61 -9.34 0.43 17.58
C THR A 61 -10.30 1.19 18.50
N ASP A 62 -10.43 2.50 18.28
CA ASP A 62 -11.34 3.38 19.03
C ASP A 62 -12.81 3.06 18.78
N ASN A 63 -13.20 2.80 17.53
CA ASN A 63 -14.59 2.46 17.19
C ASN A 63 -14.91 0.99 17.44
N GLY A 64 -13.92 0.09 17.38
CA GLY A 64 -14.07 -1.36 17.45
C GLY A 64 -14.43 -1.86 18.85
N GLN A 65 -14.09 -1.12 19.91
CA GLN A 65 -14.59 -1.42 21.26
C GLN A 65 -16.12 -1.32 21.38
N ASN A 66 -16.76 -0.53 20.52
CA ASN A 66 -18.20 -0.24 20.56
C ASN A 66 -18.96 -0.70 19.31
N SER A 67 -18.31 -1.42 18.39
CA SER A 67 -18.93 -1.87 17.14
C SER A 67 -19.18 -3.37 17.18
N ALA A 68 -20.33 -3.80 16.64
CA ALA A 68 -20.65 -5.21 16.53
C ALA A 68 -19.59 -5.91 15.65
N PRO A 69 -19.23 -7.17 15.94
CA PRO A 69 -18.30 -7.92 15.09
C PRO A 69 -18.84 -7.99 13.66
N GLY A 70 -18.10 -7.40 12.71
CA GLY A 70 -18.47 -7.31 11.30
C GLY A 70 -18.94 -5.93 10.83
N ASP A 71 -19.19 -4.97 11.73
CA ASP A 71 -19.55 -3.60 11.35
C ASP A 71 -18.29 -2.70 11.34
N PHE A 72 -17.67 -2.58 10.16
CA PHE A 72 -16.49 -1.74 9.93
C PHE A 72 -16.88 -0.34 9.41
N THR A 73 -18.02 0.21 9.84
CA THR A 73 -18.41 1.57 9.49
C THR A 73 -17.74 2.60 10.41
N LEU A 74 -16.97 3.50 9.79
CA LEU A 74 -16.30 4.60 10.45
C LEU A 74 -17.12 5.90 10.36
N PRO A 75 -16.97 6.81 11.31
CA PRO A 75 -17.55 8.15 11.21
C PRO A 75 -16.94 8.90 10.02
N CYS A 76 -17.80 9.46 9.17
CA CYS A 76 -17.39 10.33 8.09
C CYS A 76 -16.95 11.69 8.65
N LYS A 77 -15.80 12.20 8.21
CA LYS A 77 -15.33 13.52 8.64
C LYS A 77 -16.14 14.69 8.10
N GLU A 78 -16.79 14.51 6.95
CA GLU A 78 -17.56 15.56 6.29
C GLU A 78 -18.98 15.69 6.85
N CYS A 79 -19.66 14.57 7.10
CA CYS A 79 -21.05 14.58 7.56
C CYS A 79 -21.27 14.08 8.99
N GLY A 80 -20.22 13.57 9.66
CA GLY A 80 -20.28 13.05 11.03
C GLY A 80 -20.99 11.68 11.18
N GLN A 81 -21.62 11.15 10.13
CA GLN A 81 -22.38 9.91 10.20
C GLN A 81 -21.45 8.68 10.10
N LYS A 82 -21.77 7.61 10.85
CA LYS A 82 -21.11 6.30 10.76
C LYS A 82 -21.49 5.58 9.46
N ALA A 83 -20.86 6.00 8.37
CA ALA A 83 -21.17 5.55 7.02
C ALA A 83 -19.95 5.51 6.10
N ALA A 84 -18.75 5.77 6.63
CA ALA A 84 -17.51 5.68 5.88
C ALA A 84 -16.97 4.25 5.93
N GLN A 85 -16.64 3.69 4.77
CA GLN A 85 -16.06 2.36 4.65
C GLN A 85 -14.86 2.39 3.70
N VAL A 86 -13.99 1.39 3.82
CA VAL A 86 -12.83 1.25 2.94
C VAL A 86 -13.30 1.08 1.51
N ALA A 87 -12.72 1.91 0.63
CA ALA A 87 -13.02 1.91 -0.78
C ALA A 87 -11.73 1.73 -1.59
N VAL A 88 -11.89 1.20 -2.79
CA VAL A 88 -10.80 0.99 -3.74
C VAL A 88 -10.91 2.03 -4.84
N LYS A 89 -9.79 2.66 -5.17
CA LYS A 89 -9.67 3.54 -6.33
C LYS A 89 -9.19 2.75 -7.53
N CYS A 90 -9.95 2.78 -8.62
CA CYS A 90 -9.53 2.19 -9.89
C CYS A 90 -8.30 2.92 -10.45
N SER A 91 -7.24 2.19 -10.77
CA SER A 91 -6.02 2.76 -11.37
C SER A 91 -6.21 3.27 -12.80
N LYS A 92 -7.21 2.76 -13.54
CA LYS A 92 -7.45 3.11 -14.95
C LYS A 92 -8.34 4.35 -15.13
N CYS A 93 -9.42 4.46 -14.36
CA CYS A 93 -10.43 5.53 -14.52
C CYS A 93 -10.64 6.36 -13.26
N SER A 94 -9.82 6.18 -12.23
CA SER A 94 -9.87 6.90 -10.94
C SER A 94 -11.20 6.81 -10.18
N THR A 95 -12.13 5.94 -10.59
CA THR A 95 -13.41 5.74 -9.90
C THR A 95 -13.15 5.06 -8.56
N VAL A 96 -13.72 5.63 -7.49
CA VAL A 96 -13.68 5.06 -6.13
C VAL A 96 -14.96 4.27 -5.90
N PHE A 97 -14.84 3.04 -5.44
CA PHE A 97 -15.98 2.13 -5.24
C PHE A 97 -15.75 1.19 -4.04
N PHE A 98 -16.82 0.63 -3.48
CA PHE A 98 -16.71 -0.34 -2.41
C PHE A 98 -16.42 -1.74 -3.00
N PRO A 99 -15.34 -2.41 -2.59
CA PRO A 99 -14.92 -3.68 -3.19
C PRO A 99 -15.95 -4.81 -2.98
N MET A 100 -16.58 -4.86 -1.80
CA MET A 100 -17.57 -5.90 -1.48
C MET A 100 -18.89 -5.78 -2.25
N THR A 101 -19.26 -4.58 -2.71
CA THR A 101 -20.49 -4.41 -3.51
C THR A 101 -20.33 -4.81 -4.98
N VAL A 102 -19.10 -4.94 -5.49
CA VAL A 102 -18.89 -5.19 -6.93
C VAL A 102 -18.89 -6.68 -7.27
N SER A 103 -18.14 -7.50 -6.55
CA SER A 103 -18.33 -8.96 -6.55
C SER A 103 -17.46 -9.62 -5.48
N ALA A 104 -17.95 -10.73 -4.89
CA ALA A 104 -17.16 -11.54 -3.96
C ALA A 104 -15.97 -12.23 -4.63
N THR A 105 -16.03 -12.45 -5.95
CA THR A 105 -15.03 -13.21 -6.72
C THR A 105 -13.99 -12.33 -7.42
N ALA A 106 -14.27 -11.04 -7.62
CA ALA A 106 -13.39 -10.04 -8.22
C ALA A 106 -13.59 -8.66 -7.54
N PRO A 107 -13.13 -8.49 -6.29
CA PRO A 107 -13.34 -7.27 -5.50
C PRO A 107 -12.56 -6.06 -6.04
N ASP A 108 -11.59 -6.27 -6.92
CA ASP A 108 -10.78 -5.22 -7.56
C ASP A 108 -11.33 -4.80 -8.93
N LYS A 109 -12.39 -5.44 -9.42
CA LYS A 109 -13.00 -5.11 -10.71
C LYS A 109 -13.73 -3.78 -10.61
N CYS A 110 -13.33 -2.82 -11.43
CA CYS A 110 -13.97 -1.51 -11.45
C CYS A 110 -15.37 -1.60 -12.10
N PRO A 111 -16.44 -1.13 -11.44
CA PRO A 111 -17.80 -1.21 -11.99
C PRO A 111 -18.01 -0.28 -13.19
N LYS A 112 -17.19 0.77 -13.34
CA LYS A 112 -17.31 1.76 -14.41
C LYS A 112 -16.62 1.34 -15.72
N CYS A 113 -15.43 0.77 -15.62
CA CYS A 113 -14.60 0.46 -16.80
C CYS A 113 -14.25 -1.02 -16.95
N GLY A 114 -14.70 -1.88 -16.03
CA GLY A 114 -14.45 -3.33 -16.05
C GLY A 114 -13.02 -3.74 -15.73
N PHE A 115 -12.10 -2.80 -15.54
CA PHE A 115 -10.69 -3.10 -15.28
C PHE A 115 -10.49 -3.79 -13.92
N SER A 116 -9.75 -4.90 -13.92
CA SER A 116 -9.25 -5.60 -12.74
C SER A 116 -7.72 -5.71 -12.85
N LYS A 117 -7.02 -5.28 -11.80
CA LYS A 117 -5.55 -5.38 -11.75
C LYS A 117 -5.13 -6.85 -11.64
N ALA A 118 -5.92 -7.67 -10.93
CA ALA A 118 -5.70 -9.10 -10.80
C ALA A 118 -5.78 -9.83 -12.16
N GLU A 119 -6.73 -9.45 -13.01
CA GLU A 119 -6.86 -10.02 -14.35
C GLU A 119 -5.68 -9.64 -15.25
N GLN A 120 -5.24 -8.37 -15.21
CA GLN A 120 -4.08 -7.91 -15.98
C GLN A 120 -2.76 -8.57 -15.54
N LEU A 121 -2.57 -8.78 -14.24
CA LEU A 121 -1.39 -9.50 -13.75
C LEU A 121 -1.41 -10.97 -14.18
N ARG A 122 -2.58 -11.62 -14.17
CA ARG A 122 -2.74 -13.00 -14.65
C ARG A 122 -2.48 -13.11 -16.16
N SER A 123 -2.86 -12.13 -16.97
CA SER A 123 -2.57 -12.14 -18.41
C SER A 123 -1.08 -11.95 -18.69
N ASN A 124 -0.40 -11.10 -17.92
CA ASN A 124 1.02 -10.80 -18.14
C ASN A 124 1.95 -11.94 -17.73
N HIS A 125 1.55 -12.79 -16.77
CA HIS A 125 2.35 -13.92 -16.29
C HIS A 125 2.26 -15.18 -17.18
N LYS A 126 1.52 -15.09 -18.30
CA LYS A 126 1.32 -16.18 -19.28
C LYS A 126 2.22 -16.09 -20.52
N HIS A 127 3.10 -15.09 -20.58
CA HIS A 127 4.12 -14.91 -21.60
C HIS A 127 5.50 -15.17 -21.01
#